data_AF-A0A0Q9PVE6-F1
#
_entry.id   AF-A0A0Q9PVE6-F1
#
_cell.length_a   1.000
_cell.length_b   1.000
_cell.length_c   1.000
_cell.angle_alpha   90.00
_cell.angle_beta   90.00
_cell.angle_gamma   90.00
#
_symmetry.space_group_name_H-M   'P 1'
#
loop_
_entity.id
_entity.type
_entity.pdbx_description
1 polymer ?
#
loop_
_entity_poly.entity_id
_entity_poly.type
_entity_poly.pdbx_seq_one_letter_code
_entity_poly.pdbx_strand_id
1 'polypeptide(L)'
;MTTPQPGSVRPSHLVHDELASPAEMAADCRATGQNLRLERIARVVAAAPPSIRFEDYPAEVGKREIRVSDAAARLAGALHLHLD
;
A
#
# COMPACT_ATOMS: atom_id res chain seq x y z
N MET A 1 -20.43 34.51 -39.07
CA MET A 1 -20.09 34.85 -37.67
C MET A 1 -19.84 33.53 -36.95
N THR A 2 -18.57 33.16 -36.78
CA THR A 2 -18.17 31.84 -36.26
C THR A 2 -17.48 32.07 -34.92
N THR A 3 -18.11 31.65 -33.83
CA THR A 3 -17.53 31.70 -32.48
C THR A 3 -16.53 30.56 -32.29
N PRO A 4 -15.29 30.83 -31.83
CA PRO A 4 -14.35 29.77 -31.53
C PRO A 4 -14.75 29.03 -30.24
N GLN A 5 -14.83 27.72 -30.33
CA GLN A 5 -15.01 26.79 -29.21
C GLN A 5 -13.74 26.86 -28.32
N PRO A 6 -13.84 27.04 -26.99
CA PRO A 6 -12.65 27.01 -26.15
C PRO A 6 -12.07 25.59 -26.17
N GLY A 7 -10.85 25.50 -26.71
CA GLY A 7 -10.10 24.26 -26.80
C GLY A 7 -9.98 23.62 -25.43
N SER A 8 -10.25 22.31 -25.39
CA SER A 8 -9.86 21.44 -24.31
C SER A 8 -8.35 21.57 -24.09
N VAL A 9 -7.95 22.39 -23.13
CA VAL A 9 -6.57 22.45 -22.66
C VAL A 9 -6.31 21.13 -21.95
N ARG A 10 -5.78 20.14 -22.66
CA ARG A 10 -5.11 19.01 -21.99
C ARG A 10 -3.86 19.60 -21.36
N PRO A 11 -3.72 19.63 -20.03
CA PRO A 11 -2.47 20.05 -19.41
C PRO A 11 -1.39 19.02 -19.77
N SER A 12 -0.45 19.44 -20.61
CA SER A 12 0.61 18.60 -21.18
C SER A 12 1.93 18.69 -20.41
N HIS A 13 1.96 19.14 -19.16
CA HIS A 13 3.19 19.24 -18.37
C HIS A 13 2.94 19.03 -16.86
N LEU A 14 2.53 17.82 -16.48
CA LEU A 14 2.58 17.36 -15.09
C LEU A 14 4.05 17.11 -14.71
N VAL A 15 4.73 18.13 -14.21
CA VAL A 15 5.97 17.92 -13.44
C VAL A 15 5.86 18.56 -12.06
N HIS A 16 5.08 19.63 -11.94
CA HIS A 16 4.77 20.30 -10.67
C HIS A 16 3.33 20.83 -10.68
N ASP A 17 2.34 19.97 -10.96
CA ASP A 17 0.96 20.30 -10.54
C ASP A 17 1.03 20.57 -9.03
N GLU A 18 0.49 21.72 -8.61
CA GLU A 18 0.76 22.36 -7.32
C GLU A 18 0.82 21.33 -6.18
N LEU A 19 1.96 21.28 -5.47
CA LEU A 19 2.07 20.43 -4.29
C LEU A 19 0.92 20.77 -3.35
N ALA A 20 0.12 19.76 -3.01
CA ALA A 20 -0.95 19.88 -2.03
C ALA A 20 -0.42 20.56 -0.76
N SER A 21 -1.26 21.40 -0.16
CA SER A 21 -0.87 22.06 1.08
C SER A 21 -0.56 21.01 2.17
N PRO A 22 0.30 21.33 3.15
CA PRO A 22 0.60 20.40 4.25
C PRO A 22 -0.66 19.90 4.98
N ALA A 23 -1.71 20.71 5.02
CA ALA A 23 -2.99 20.35 5.63
C ALA A 23 -3.72 19.26 4.83
N GLU A 24 -3.74 19.37 3.50
CA GLU A 24 -4.32 18.39 2.59
C GLU A 24 -3.54 17.08 2.64
N MET A 25 -2.21 17.14 2.57
CA MET A 25 -1.35 15.97 2.71
C MET A 25 -1.57 15.25 4.07
N ALA A 26 -1.71 16.01 5.17
CA ALA A 26 -2.00 15.44 6.47
C ALA A 26 -3.39 14.79 6.55
N ALA A 27 -4.38 15.34 5.84
CA ALA A 27 -5.72 14.76 5.74
C ALA A 27 -5.69 13.44 4.95
N ASP A 28 -4.97 13.39 3.83
CA ASP A 28 -4.81 12.19 3.00
C ASP A 28 -4.13 11.05 3.76
N CYS A 29 -3.09 11.37 4.55
CA CYS A 29 -2.43 10.40 5.43
C CYS A 29 -3.41 9.81 6.48
N ARG A 30 -4.26 10.65 7.09
CA ARG A 30 -5.27 10.18 8.04
C ARG A 30 -6.32 9.30 7.37
N ALA A 31 -6.83 9.72 6.21
CA ALA A 31 -7.81 8.96 5.43
C ALA A 31 -7.25 7.59 5.00
N THR A 32 -5.99 7.56 4.55
CA THR A 32 -5.28 6.32 4.21
C THR A 32 -5.16 5.39 5.42
N GLY A 33 -4.76 5.92 6.58
CA GLY A 33 -4.66 5.17 7.83
C GLY A 33 -5.99 4.54 8.25
N GLN A 34 -7.10 5.27 8.11
CA GLN A 34 -8.45 4.78 8.41
C GLN A 34 -8.91 3.71 7.42
N ASN A 35 -8.78 3.96 6.12
CA ASN A 35 -9.23 3.05 5.06
C ASN A 35 -8.49 1.71 5.08
N LEU A 36 -7.19 1.75 5.34
CA LEU A 36 -6.35 0.55 5.42
C LEU A 36 -6.29 -0.05 6.83
N ARG A 37 -6.99 0.54 7.81
CA ARG A 37 -7.02 0.12 9.23
C ARG A 37 -5.62 -0.02 9.83
N LEU A 38 -4.72 0.90 9.49
CA LEU A 38 -3.30 0.83 9.85
C LEU A 38 -3.03 1.10 11.32
N GLU A 39 -4.00 1.60 12.09
CA GLU A 39 -3.85 1.84 13.53
C GLU A 39 -3.39 0.59 14.29
N ARG A 40 -3.87 -0.60 13.89
CA ARG A 40 -3.43 -1.86 14.49
C ARG A 40 -1.96 -2.13 14.18
N ILE A 41 -1.52 -1.86 12.95
CA ILE A 41 -0.14 -2.07 12.51
C ILE A 41 0.78 -1.06 13.21
N ALA A 42 0.38 0.21 13.29
CA ALA A 42 1.12 1.26 13.98
C ALA A 42 1.35 0.90 15.45
N ARG A 43 0.35 0.36 16.15
CA ARG A 43 0.50 -0.11 17.54
C ARG A 43 1.48 -1.29 17.67
N VAL A 44 1.48 -2.21 16.70
CA VAL A 44 2.41 -3.35 16.68
C VAL A 44 3.83 -2.90 16.36
N VAL A 45 4.01 -1.98 15.43
CA VAL A 45 5.33 -1.42 15.07
C VAL A 45 5.91 -0.57 16.20
N ALA A 46 5.06 0.17 16.93
CA ALA A 46 5.48 0.96 18.08
C ALA A 46 5.71 0.11 19.35
N ALA A 47 5.29 -1.16 19.36
CA ALA A 47 5.62 -2.07 20.43
C ALA A 47 7.13 -2.37 20.40
N ALA A 48 7.71 -2.67 21.57
CA ALA A 48 9.08 -3.17 21.62
C ALA A 48 9.19 -4.38 20.67
N PRO A 49 10.25 -4.47 19.85
CA PRO A 49 10.43 -5.58 18.95
C PRO A 49 10.41 -6.88 19.76
N PRO A 50 9.84 -7.96 19.19
CA PRO A 50 9.81 -9.24 19.87
C PRO A 50 11.25 -9.65 20.19
N SER A 51 11.48 -10.33 21.33
CA SER A 51 12.83 -10.72 21.75
C SER A 51 13.54 -11.55 20.67
N ILE A 52 14.85 -11.70 20.75
CA ILE A 52 15.60 -12.64 19.90
C ILE A 52 16.20 -13.79 20.71
N ARG A 53 16.00 -13.79 22.03
CA ARG A 53 16.57 -14.80 22.92
C ARG A 53 15.71 -16.04 22.90
N PHE A 54 16.36 -17.20 22.86
CA PHE A 54 15.70 -18.49 22.85
C PHE A 54 14.82 -18.71 24.09
N GLU A 55 15.28 -18.29 25.27
CA GLU A 55 14.53 -18.39 26.54
C GLU A 55 13.20 -17.61 26.57
N ASP A 56 13.07 -16.57 25.74
CA ASP A 56 11.86 -15.76 25.66
C ASP A 56 10.79 -16.36 24.71
N TYR A 57 11.11 -17.47 24.03
CA TYR A 57 10.18 -18.23 23.18
C TYR A 57 10.11 -19.68 23.62
N PRO A 58 9.09 -20.09 24.40
CA PRO A 58 8.90 -21.50 24.72
C PRO A 58 8.79 -22.33 23.43
N ALA A 59 9.55 -23.42 23.38
CA ALA A 59 9.83 -24.21 22.20
C ALA A 59 8.58 -24.79 21.51
N GLU A 60 8.68 -24.91 20.18
CA GLU A 60 7.72 -25.53 19.24
C GLU A 60 6.38 -24.81 19.04
N VAL A 61 6.42 -23.52 18.69
CA VAL A 61 5.33 -23.00 17.85
C VAL A 61 5.45 -23.65 16.47
N GLY A 62 4.64 -24.69 16.24
CA GLY A 62 4.56 -25.35 14.94
C GLY A 62 4.34 -24.30 13.84
N LYS A 63 5.15 -24.35 12.78
CA LYS A 63 4.99 -23.45 11.65
C LYS A 63 3.57 -23.59 11.12
N ARG A 64 2.90 -22.46 10.85
CA ARG A 64 1.59 -22.49 10.21
C ARG A 64 1.73 -23.21 8.87
N GLU A 65 0.82 -24.13 8.61
CA GLU A 65 0.69 -24.75 7.31
C GLU A 65 0.40 -23.66 6.26
N ILE A 66 1.28 -23.54 5.27
CA ILE A 66 1.06 -22.65 4.12
C ILE A 66 0.35 -23.48 3.06
N ARG A 67 -0.92 -23.16 2.76
CA ARG A 67 -1.65 -23.78 1.66
C ARG A 67 -1.58 -22.90 0.43
N VAL A 68 -1.16 -23.51 -0.67
CA VAL A 68 -1.27 -22.89 -2.00
C VAL A 68 -2.62 -23.28 -2.57
N SER A 69 -3.52 -22.31 -2.72
CA SER A 69 -4.80 -22.54 -3.38
C SER A 69 -4.64 -22.50 -4.89
N ASP A 70 -5.57 -23.12 -5.61
CA ASP A 70 -5.65 -23.03 -7.07
C ASP A 70 -5.71 -21.58 -7.55
N ALA A 71 -6.39 -20.70 -6.81
CA ALA A 71 -6.44 -19.28 -7.12
C ALA A 71 -5.06 -18.60 -6.99
N ALA A 72 -4.30 -18.91 -5.94
CA ALA A 72 -2.94 -18.40 -5.76
C ALA A 72 -2.00 -18.90 -6.87
N ALA A 73 -2.12 -20.18 -7.27
CA ALA A 73 -1.36 -20.74 -8.39
C ALA A 73 -1.68 -20.04 -9.72
N ARG A 74 -2.97 -19.79 -10.02
CA ARG A 74 -3.39 -19.04 -11.21
C ARG A 74 -2.84 -17.61 -11.22
N LEU A 75 -2.88 -16.92 -10.09
CA LEU A 75 -2.32 -15.57 -9.95
C LEU A 75 -0.81 -15.57 -10.17
N ALA A 76 -0.09 -16.52 -9.57
CA ALA A 76 1.36 -16.63 -9.75
C ALA A 76 1.73 -16.85 -11.23
N GLY A 77 1.01 -17.73 -11.94
CA GLY A 77 1.21 -17.92 -13.39
C GLY A 77 0.96 -16.67 -14.22
N ALA A 78 -0.09 -15.89 -13.89
CA ALA A 78 -0.38 -14.63 -14.58
C ALA A 78 0.69 -13.55 -14.33
N LEU A 79 1.23 -13.50 -13.10
CA LEU A 79 2.30 -12.56 -12.73
C LEU A 79 3.66 -12.98 -13.32
N HIS A 80 3.94 -14.28 -13.38
CA HIS A 80 5.19 -14.80 -13.92
C HIS A 80 5.36 -14.48 -15.42
N LEU A 81 4.25 -14.39 -16.17
CA LEU A 81 4.26 -14.03 -17.59
C LEU A 81 4.74 -12.59 -17.89
N HIS A 82 4.86 -11.73 -16.88
CA HIS A 82 5.19 -10.30 -17.06
C HIS A 82 6.60 -9.91 -16.59
N LEU A 83 7.47 -10.88 -16.28
CA LEU A 83 8.81 -10.63 -15.72
C LEU A 83 9.98 -11.18 -16.56
N ASP A 84 9.71 -11.63 -17.79
CA ASP A 84 10.76 -11.92 -18.79
C ASP A 84 11.16 -10.65 -19.57
#